data_AF-A0A3M1XGQ2-F1
#
_entry.id   AF-A0A3M1XGQ2-F1
#
_cell.length_a   1.000
_cell.length_b   1.000
_cell.length_c   1.000
_cell.angle_alpha   90.00
_cell.angle_beta   90.00
_cell.angle_gamma   90.00
#
_symmetry.space_group_name_H-M   'P 1'
#
loop_
_entity.id
_entity.type
_entity.pdbx_description
1 polymer ?
#
loop_
_entity_poly.entity_id
_entity_poly.type
_entity_poly.pdbx_seq_one_letter_code
_entity_poly.pdbx_strand_id
1 'polypeptide(L)'
;MHESTTARRSGHAMRRLLSFVAALCIIISDAPAAQGQPPPVTLVVTSAILNVRSGPGTNNRILGQLVCGQTVIAEARTADGAWYRIRFNGGYGFVSAQFAIPGGTCTSASPILAAGSVQTATVTSALLNVRSAPRLGSAVVGQLQRGDVITVITRTADGDWLEIAYGDGKAYLFAQHTSLGQPPTVTLSPTLPARADAAPRLILADYVMWYTPDVFDGSKTFDVPAAGPYHSDDPALIQRHVQLAQRACLDGFAAHWLGPKEPRTTQNFNALLAASSGSGLKHAVVLLANSLPGTTEQDLIDAVQFVLTQWASHPSYVKLDGRPVIFFEGMTRPWGDLAAARAGWERIRQATDPDRRAVWFAEGLSTAFNPLFDGLYVYRIDHRNSPRSWLKQPTYAARLRNVERQSGMRLYFADTIAPGFDDTRSPLVKSTDMRIPAPIFARDRGNGDYYRETFSVTPRTGGDLLLVKSFNEWIEGTAIEPGRTYGDLYLNLTCELGTAYRANSSAPTSRNP
;
A
#
# COMPACT_ATOMS: atom_id res chain seq x y z
N MET A 1 -78.07 -17.41 45.52
CA MET A 1 -78.27 -18.42 46.60
C MET A 1 -78.85 -19.66 45.92
N HIS A 2 -78.27 -20.85 45.95
CA HIS A 2 -77.10 -21.39 46.63
C HIS A 2 -76.60 -22.56 45.76
N GLU A 3 -75.28 -22.76 45.81
CA GLU A 3 -74.54 -23.93 45.32
C GLU A 3 -75.10 -25.25 45.84
N SER A 4 -74.87 -26.35 45.11
CA SER A 4 -74.23 -27.55 45.68
C SER A 4 -74.07 -28.68 44.63
N THR A 5 -72.82 -28.94 44.28
CA THR A 5 -72.10 -30.23 44.33
C THR A 5 -72.71 -31.55 43.82
N THR A 6 -71.97 -32.14 42.85
CA THR A 6 -71.60 -33.56 42.65
C THR A 6 -72.64 -34.67 42.47
N ALA A 7 -72.57 -35.37 41.33
CA ALA A 7 -72.85 -36.81 41.26
C ALA A 7 -72.17 -37.52 40.06
N ARG A 8 -71.97 -38.83 40.27
CA ARG A 8 -71.13 -39.83 39.58
C ARG A 8 -71.83 -40.52 38.40
N ARG A 9 -70.99 -41.23 37.62
CA ARG A 9 -71.19 -42.56 36.96
C ARG A 9 -71.90 -42.67 35.60
N SER A 10 -71.09 -43.09 34.62
CA SER A 10 -71.24 -44.24 33.70
C SER A 10 -72.61 -44.61 33.12
N GLY A 11 -72.69 -44.70 31.78
CA GLY A 11 -73.69 -45.55 31.12
C GLY A 11 -74.01 -45.19 29.67
N HIS A 12 -73.46 -46.00 28.76
CA HIS A 12 -74.03 -46.53 27.51
C HIS A 12 -74.70 -45.60 26.47
N ALA A 13 -74.20 -45.81 25.24
CA ALA A 13 -74.75 -45.49 23.93
C ALA A 13 -76.28 -45.52 23.82
N MET A 14 -76.84 -44.55 23.07
CA MET A 14 -77.25 -44.74 21.66
C MET A 14 -78.27 -43.67 21.23
N ARG A 15 -78.04 -43.10 20.03
CA ARG A 15 -79.00 -42.62 19.01
C ARG A 15 -79.55 -41.17 19.05
N ARG A 16 -79.17 -40.48 17.96
CA ARG A 16 -79.96 -39.70 16.95
C ARG A 16 -79.40 -38.28 16.80
N LEU A 17 -79.32 -37.66 15.63
CA LEU A 17 -79.55 -37.95 14.21
C LEU A 17 -79.19 -36.61 13.50
N LEU A 18 -79.04 -36.65 12.17
CA LEU A 18 -78.96 -35.55 11.20
C LEU A 18 -77.52 -35.04 10.92
N SER A 19 -77.07 -34.86 9.68
CA SER A 19 -77.62 -35.09 8.35
C SER A 19 -76.50 -34.86 7.32
N PHE A 20 -76.76 -35.33 6.09
CA PHE A 20 -76.25 -34.87 4.78
C PHE A 20 -75.28 -35.77 3.98
N VAL A 21 -75.93 -36.63 3.17
CA VAL A 21 -75.82 -36.77 1.69
C VAL A 21 -74.45 -37.09 1.10
N ALA A 22 -74.36 -38.32 0.58
CA ALA A 22 -73.38 -38.77 -0.40
C ALA A 22 -74.08 -39.25 -1.68
N ALA A 23 -73.40 -39.04 -2.82
CA ALA A 23 -73.61 -39.58 -4.17
C ALA A 23 -74.79 -38.99 -4.97
N LEU A 24 -74.70 -38.69 -6.28
CA LEU A 24 -73.79 -39.13 -7.33
C LEU A 24 -73.90 -38.17 -8.53
N CYS A 25 -72.78 -37.69 -9.09
CA CYS A 25 -72.71 -37.25 -10.49
C CYS A 25 -71.25 -37.27 -10.97
N ILE A 26 -71.01 -38.21 -11.90
CA ILE A 26 -69.88 -38.40 -12.84
C ILE A 26 -68.78 -37.35 -12.76
N ILE A 27 -67.62 -37.73 -12.19
CA ILE A 27 -66.36 -37.03 -12.40
C ILE A 27 -65.46 -37.94 -13.23
N ILE A 28 -65.13 -37.43 -14.41
CA ILE A 28 -64.15 -37.97 -15.35
C ILE A 28 -62.87 -38.29 -14.57
N SER A 29 -62.37 -39.51 -14.72
CA SER A 29 -61.05 -39.89 -14.20
C SER A 29 -59.96 -39.13 -14.96
N ASP A 30 -59.75 -37.87 -14.61
CA ASP A 30 -58.46 -37.23 -14.80
C ASP A 30 -57.58 -37.68 -13.63
N ALA A 31 -57.00 -38.88 -13.79
CA ALA A 31 -55.70 -39.11 -13.18
C ALA A 31 -54.82 -37.97 -13.70
N PRO A 32 -54.23 -37.11 -12.84
CA PRO A 32 -53.19 -36.23 -13.34
C PRO A 32 -52.14 -37.16 -13.93
N ALA A 33 -51.94 -37.06 -15.24
CA ALA A 33 -50.80 -37.65 -15.90
C ALA A 33 -49.61 -37.38 -14.99
N ALA A 34 -48.94 -38.44 -14.53
CA ALA A 34 -47.67 -38.33 -13.83
C ALA A 34 -46.85 -37.37 -14.68
N GLN A 35 -46.68 -36.13 -14.22
CA GLN A 35 -45.97 -35.14 -14.99
C GLN A 35 -44.58 -35.73 -15.16
N GLY A 36 -44.31 -36.18 -16.39
CA GLY A 36 -43.07 -36.84 -16.74
C GLY A 36 -41.97 -35.95 -16.20
N GLN A 37 -41.22 -36.49 -15.24
CA GLN A 37 -40.14 -35.75 -14.59
C GLN A 37 -39.32 -35.15 -15.73
N PRO A 38 -39.13 -33.81 -15.75
CA PRO A 38 -38.47 -33.15 -16.88
C PRO A 38 -37.17 -33.90 -17.16
N PRO A 39 -36.86 -34.17 -18.44
CA PRO A 39 -35.76 -35.03 -18.80
C PRO A 39 -34.49 -34.59 -18.07
N PRO A 40 -33.68 -35.55 -17.57
CA PRO A 40 -32.52 -35.23 -16.78
C PRO A 40 -31.64 -34.23 -17.53
N VAL A 41 -31.45 -33.05 -16.94
CA VAL A 41 -30.69 -31.99 -17.60
C VAL A 41 -29.21 -32.21 -17.29
N THR A 42 -28.41 -32.43 -18.33
CA THR A 42 -26.95 -32.48 -18.17
C THR A 42 -26.45 -31.06 -17.95
N LEU A 43 -25.89 -30.82 -16.77
CA LEU A 43 -25.29 -29.56 -16.38
C LEU A 43 -23.78 -29.66 -16.52
N VAL A 44 -23.16 -28.62 -17.06
CA VAL A 44 -21.71 -28.47 -17.04
C VAL A 44 -21.34 -27.49 -15.95
N VAL A 45 -20.41 -27.87 -15.07
CA VAL A 45 -19.87 -26.96 -14.05
C VAL A 45 -19.02 -25.91 -14.75
N THR A 46 -19.39 -24.64 -14.61
CA THR A 46 -18.73 -23.50 -15.27
C THR A 46 -17.83 -22.70 -14.32
N SER A 47 -17.80 -23.04 -13.02
CA SER A 47 -16.84 -22.53 -12.04
C SER A 47 -15.67 -23.49 -11.83
N ALA A 48 -14.53 -23.00 -11.32
CA ALA A 48 -13.36 -23.84 -11.03
C ALA A 48 -13.71 -24.99 -10.07
N ILE A 49 -14.40 -24.66 -8.97
CA ILE A 49 -15.05 -25.62 -8.07
C ILE A 49 -16.49 -25.18 -7.81
N LEU A 50 -17.38 -26.16 -7.68
CA LEU A 50 -18.76 -26.01 -7.27
C LEU A 50 -19.05 -26.95 -6.09
N ASN A 51 -19.40 -26.36 -4.94
CA ASN A 51 -19.78 -27.13 -3.77
C ASN A 51 -21.14 -27.82 -3.96
N VAL A 52 -21.21 -29.12 -3.69
CA VAL A 52 -22.44 -29.90 -3.55
C VAL A 52 -22.88 -29.81 -2.09
N ARG A 53 -24.09 -29.34 -1.83
CA ARG A 53 -24.60 -29.08 -0.47
C ARG A 53 -25.76 -30.00 -0.10
N SER A 54 -26.02 -30.15 1.20
CA SER A 54 -27.11 -30.98 1.72
C SER A 54 -28.50 -30.39 1.53
N GLY A 55 -28.60 -29.11 1.17
CA GLY A 55 -29.85 -28.39 0.93
C GLY A 55 -29.61 -27.15 0.06
N PRO A 56 -30.67 -26.54 -0.50
CA PRO A 56 -30.56 -25.33 -1.29
C PRO A 56 -30.18 -24.15 -0.39
N GLY A 57 -29.07 -23.49 -0.69
CA GLY A 57 -28.56 -22.34 0.06
C GLY A 57 -27.12 -22.51 0.52
N THR A 58 -26.38 -21.40 0.58
CA THR A 58 -24.95 -21.36 0.91
C THR A 58 -24.63 -21.69 2.38
N ASN A 59 -25.63 -21.68 3.26
CA ASN A 59 -25.49 -22.02 4.67
C ASN A 59 -25.61 -23.54 4.95
N ASN A 60 -26.01 -24.35 3.94
CA ASN A 60 -26.13 -25.79 4.11
C ASN A 60 -24.77 -26.51 4.09
N ARG A 61 -24.69 -27.62 4.83
CA ARG A 61 -23.48 -28.46 4.95
C ARG A 61 -23.00 -28.92 3.57
N ILE A 62 -21.69 -28.87 3.35
CA ILE A 62 -21.06 -29.34 2.11
C ILE A 62 -20.95 -30.87 2.16
N LEU A 63 -21.44 -31.53 1.12
CA LEU A 63 -21.39 -32.99 0.92
C LEU A 63 -20.22 -33.41 0.03
N GLY A 64 -19.76 -32.51 -0.83
CA GLY A 64 -18.61 -32.72 -1.71
C GLY A 64 -18.45 -31.58 -2.70
N GLN A 65 -17.60 -31.77 -3.71
CA GLN A 65 -17.23 -30.74 -4.67
C GLN A 65 -17.23 -31.31 -6.09
N LEU A 66 -17.59 -30.47 -7.04
CA LEU A 66 -17.48 -30.73 -8.48
C LEU A 66 -16.49 -29.72 -9.07
N VAL A 67 -15.79 -30.11 -10.12
CA VAL A 67 -14.79 -29.26 -10.76
C VAL A 67 -15.26 -28.75 -12.12
N CYS A 68 -14.64 -27.68 -12.61
CA CYS A 68 -14.90 -27.14 -13.94
C CYS A 68 -14.96 -28.22 -15.03
N GLY A 69 -15.95 -28.11 -15.91
CA GLY A 69 -16.17 -29.03 -17.03
C GLY A 69 -16.79 -30.36 -16.62
N GLN A 70 -16.82 -30.69 -15.33
CA GLN A 70 -17.51 -31.88 -14.83
C GLN A 70 -19.00 -31.76 -15.13
N THR A 71 -19.54 -32.84 -15.68
CA THR A 71 -20.97 -32.94 -15.99
C THR A 71 -21.71 -33.64 -14.87
N VAL A 72 -22.85 -33.09 -14.46
CA VAL A 72 -23.77 -33.72 -13.51
C VAL A 72 -25.18 -33.69 -14.03
N ILE A 73 -25.98 -34.67 -13.64
CA ILE A 73 -27.37 -34.79 -14.05
C ILE A 73 -28.25 -34.13 -12.99
N ALA A 74 -28.99 -33.09 -13.39
CA ALA A 74 -30.04 -32.49 -12.57
C ALA A 74 -31.34 -33.28 -12.69
N GLU A 75 -31.93 -33.63 -11.55
CA GLU A 75 -33.25 -34.27 -11.49
C GLU A 75 -34.38 -33.27 -11.22
N ALA A 76 -34.05 -32.13 -10.61
CA ALA A 76 -35.00 -31.07 -10.29
C ALA A 76 -34.27 -29.73 -10.10
N ARG A 77 -35.02 -28.63 -10.18
CA ARG A 77 -34.58 -27.27 -9.85
C ARG A 77 -35.50 -26.72 -8.75
N THR A 78 -34.97 -25.92 -7.84
CA THR A 78 -35.79 -25.25 -6.80
C THR A 78 -36.80 -24.30 -7.43
N ALA A 79 -37.90 -24.01 -6.72
CA ALA A 79 -38.98 -23.16 -7.23
C ALA A 79 -38.53 -21.73 -7.61
N ASP A 80 -37.49 -21.23 -6.92
CA ASP A 80 -36.84 -19.94 -7.22
C ASP A 80 -35.81 -20.02 -8.36
N GLY A 81 -35.56 -21.21 -8.90
CA GLY A 81 -34.58 -21.45 -9.94
C GLY A 81 -33.11 -21.33 -9.48
N ALA A 82 -32.82 -21.09 -8.22
CA ALA A 82 -31.45 -20.77 -7.78
C ALA A 82 -30.55 -22.01 -7.63
N TRP A 83 -31.13 -23.21 -7.44
CA TRP A 83 -30.39 -24.44 -7.16
C TRP A 83 -30.91 -25.63 -7.97
N TYR A 84 -29.99 -26.51 -8.37
CA TYR A 84 -30.29 -27.82 -8.93
C TYR A 84 -30.10 -28.91 -7.89
N ARG A 85 -31.03 -29.87 -7.84
CA ARG A 85 -30.86 -31.13 -7.10
C ARG A 85 -30.23 -32.17 -8.02
N ILE A 86 -29.12 -32.75 -7.59
CA ILE A 86 -28.33 -33.74 -8.33
C ILE A 86 -28.17 -35.03 -7.51
N ARG A 87 -27.90 -36.14 -8.19
CA ARG A 87 -27.36 -37.34 -7.51
C ARG A 87 -25.88 -37.16 -7.21
N PHE A 88 -25.48 -37.49 -6.00
CA PHE A 88 -24.09 -37.36 -5.56
C PHE A 88 -23.77 -38.42 -4.48
N ASN A 89 -22.73 -39.24 -4.70
CA ASN A 89 -22.25 -40.27 -3.77
C ASN A 89 -23.36 -41.18 -3.18
N GLY A 90 -24.25 -41.71 -4.01
CA GLY A 90 -25.32 -42.62 -3.58
C GLY A 90 -26.52 -41.96 -2.90
N GLY A 91 -26.52 -40.63 -2.73
CA GLY A 91 -27.63 -39.84 -2.21
C GLY A 91 -27.91 -38.58 -3.04
N TYR A 92 -28.54 -37.58 -2.41
CA TYR A 92 -28.89 -36.30 -3.05
C TYR A 92 -28.05 -35.14 -2.54
N GLY A 93 -27.74 -34.21 -3.44
CA GLY A 93 -27.09 -32.95 -3.13
C GLY A 93 -27.60 -31.80 -3.99
N PHE A 94 -27.27 -30.57 -3.60
CA PHE A 94 -27.72 -29.34 -4.25
C PHE A 94 -26.52 -28.52 -4.74
N VAL A 95 -26.60 -28.04 -5.98
CA VAL A 95 -25.58 -27.17 -6.61
C VAL A 95 -26.22 -25.89 -7.14
N SER A 96 -25.49 -24.78 -7.13
CA SER A 96 -26.05 -23.50 -7.57
C SER A 96 -26.22 -23.48 -9.09
N ALA A 97 -27.40 -23.04 -9.54
CA ALA A 97 -27.71 -22.91 -10.97
C ALA A 97 -26.89 -21.82 -11.67
N GLN A 98 -26.26 -20.91 -10.92
CA GLN A 98 -25.35 -19.89 -11.46
C GLN A 98 -24.05 -20.50 -12.02
N PHE A 99 -23.65 -21.66 -11.52
CA PHE A 99 -22.34 -22.27 -11.80
C PHE A 99 -22.43 -23.68 -12.38
N ALA A 100 -23.64 -24.20 -12.59
CA ALA A 100 -23.91 -25.45 -13.29
C ALA A 100 -24.93 -25.17 -14.40
N ILE A 101 -24.45 -25.02 -15.63
CA ILE A 101 -25.22 -24.46 -16.75
C ILE A 101 -25.50 -25.56 -17.78
N PRO A 102 -26.77 -25.77 -18.21
CA PRO A 102 -27.11 -26.66 -19.32
C PRO A 102 -26.39 -26.24 -20.61
N GLY A 103 -25.63 -27.14 -21.23
CA GLY A 103 -24.83 -26.81 -22.42
C GLY A 103 -23.74 -25.75 -22.16
N GLY A 104 -23.43 -25.45 -20.89
CA GLY A 104 -22.35 -24.55 -20.53
C GLY A 104 -21.01 -25.09 -21.02
N THR A 105 -20.11 -24.22 -21.41
CA THR A 105 -18.72 -24.59 -21.61
C THR A 105 -17.92 -23.98 -20.47
N CYS A 106 -17.08 -24.80 -19.86
CA CYS A 106 -16.17 -24.29 -18.87
C CYS A 106 -14.89 -23.86 -19.56
N THR A 107 -14.78 -22.57 -19.86
CA THR A 107 -13.51 -21.93 -20.24
C THR A 107 -12.75 -21.54 -18.99
N SER A 108 -12.42 -22.50 -18.11
CA SER A 108 -11.34 -22.28 -17.15
C SER A 108 -10.00 -22.44 -17.87
N ALA A 109 -9.75 -21.53 -18.81
CA ALA A 109 -8.41 -21.26 -19.28
C ALA A 109 -7.73 -20.39 -18.23
N SER A 110 -7.25 -21.03 -17.16
CA SER A 110 -5.98 -20.65 -16.56
C SER A 110 -5.36 -21.88 -15.92
N PRO A 111 -4.06 -22.12 -16.13
CA PRO A 111 -3.46 -23.44 -16.05
C PRO A 111 -3.27 -23.86 -14.60
N ILE A 112 -3.25 -25.17 -14.35
CA ILE A 112 -2.46 -25.71 -13.25
C ILE A 112 -1.01 -25.30 -13.56
N LEU A 113 -0.45 -24.36 -12.81
CA LEU A 113 0.87 -23.82 -13.10
C LEU A 113 1.93 -24.35 -12.14
N ALA A 114 3.05 -24.73 -12.76
CA ALA A 114 4.27 -25.18 -12.12
C ALA A 114 4.83 -24.11 -11.16
N ALA A 115 5.52 -24.59 -10.12
CA ALA A 115 6.26 -23.75 -9.20
C ALA A 115 7.20 -22.79 -9.96
N GLY A 116 6.98 -21.48 -9.86
CA GLY A 116 7.93 -20.46 -10.34
C GLY A 116 7.38 -19.33 -11.21
N SER A 117 6.11 -19.32 -11.62
CA SER A 117 5.55 -18.19 -12.40
C SER A 117 4.92 -17.12 -11.49
N VAL A 118 5.47 -15.91 -11.47
CA VAL A 118 4.87 -14.75 -10.77
C VAL A 118 3.58 -14.35 -11.47
N GLN A 119 2.44 -14.48 -10.79
CA GLN A 119 1.14 -13.99 -11.27
C GLN A 119 0.68 -12.77 -10.47
N THR A 120 -0.05 -11.88 -11.14
CA THR A 120 -0.72 -10.75 -10.49
C THR A 120 -2.24 -10.87 -10.63
N ALA A 121 -2.95 -10.45 -9.60
CA ALA A 121 -4.39 -10.30 -9.58
C ALA A 121 -4.75 -8.82 -9.45
N THR A 122 -5.64 -8.31 -10.30
CA THR A 122 -6.19 -6.95 -10.19
C THR A 122 -7.56 -7.03 -9.53
N VAL A 123 -7.79 -6.27 -8.46
CA VAL A 123 -9.08 -6.22 -7.75
C VAL A 123 -10.14 -5.54 -8.63
N THR A 124 -11.26 -6.22 -8.86
CA THR A 124 -12.37 -5.73 -9.71
C THR A 124 -13.51 -5.13 -8.90
N SER A 125 -13.60 -5.46 -7.62
CA SER A 125 -14.64 -4.99 -6.70
C SER A 125 -14.26 -3.68 -6.01
N ALA A 126 -15.24 -2.84 -5.69
CA ALA A 126 -14.99 -1.53 -5.07
C ALA A 126 -14.14 -1.62 -3.79
N LEU A 127 -14.39 -2.65 -2.98
CA LEU A 127 -13.65 -2.98 -1.78
C LEU A 127 -13.58 -4.52 -1.65
N LEU A 128 -12.41 -5.05 -1.32
CA LEU A 128 -12.14 -6.49 -1.17
C LEU A 128 -11.40 -6.75 0.15
N ASN A 129 -11.96 -7.60 1.00
CA ASN A 129 -11.33 -7.97 2.28
C ASN A 129 -10.14 -8.91 2.06
N VAL A 130 -9.03 -8.60 2.73
CA VAL A 130 -7.87 -9.49 2.93
C VAL A 130 -8.10 -10.27 4.22
N ARG A 131 -7.98 -11.59 4.17
CA ARG A 131 -8.32 -12.47 5.29
C ARG A 131 -7.18 -13.35 5.75
N SER A 132 -7.21 -13.70 7.04
CA SER A 132 -6.20 -14.56 7.69
C SER A 132 -6.23 -16.02 7.25
N ALA A 133 -7.35 -16.51 6.73
CA ALA A 133 -7.49 -17.88 6.21
C ALA A 133 -8.44 -17.90 4.98
N PRO A 134 -8.39 -18.92 4.11
CA PRO A 134 -9.22 -19.02 2.91
C PRO A 134 -10.66 -19.44 3.25
N ARG A 135 -11.34 -18.64 4.08
CA ARG A 135 -12.74 -18.83 4.47
C ARG A 135 -13.38 -17.52 4.89
N LEU A 136 -14.66 -17.33 4.56
CA LEU A 136 -15.41 -16.09 4.82
C LEU A 136 -15.54 -15.74 6.31
N GLY A 137 -15.48 -16.74 7.20
CA GLY A 137 -15.54 -16.55 8.65
C GLY A 137 -14.20 -16.23 9.32
N SER A 138 -13.10 -16.15 8.57
CA SER A 138 -11.79 -15.80 9.15
C SER A 138 -11.63 -14.29 9.34
N ALA A 139 -10.75 -13.91 10.28
CA ALA A 139 -10.50 -12.52 10.61
C ALA A 139 -10.04 -11.73 9.37
N VAL A 140 -10.63 -10.55 9.18
CA VAL A 140 -10.20 -9.58 8.18
C VAL A 140 -8.94 -8.90 8.70
N VAL A 141 -7.85 -9.02 7.96
CA VAL A 141 -6.53 -8.47 8.30
C VAL A 141 -6.14 -7.28 7.42
N GLY A 142 -7.02 -6.92 6.47
CA GLY A 142 -6.81 -5.82 5.54
C GLY A 142 -7.96 -5.64 4.56
N GLN A 143 -7.88 -4.59 3.76
CA GLN A 143 -8.80 -4.33 2.65
C GLN A 143 -8.04 -3.75 1.45
N LEU A 144 -8.49 -4.10 0.25
CA LEU A 144 -7.99 -3.62 -1.04
C LEU A 144 -9.14 -2.94 -1.80
N GLN A 145 -8.83 -1.99 -2.68
CA GLN A 145 -9.80 -1.26 -3.49
C GLN A 145 -9.75 -1.69 -4.96
N ARG A 146 -10.80 -1.36 -5.72
CA ARG A 146 -10.84 -1.62 -7.17
C ARG A 146 -9.61 -1.03 -7.85
N GLY A 147 -8.95 -1.83 -8.69
CA GLY A 147 -7.74 -1.46 -9.42
C GLY A 147 -6.45 -1.84 -8.70
N ASP A 148 -6.50 -2.21 -7.41
CA ASP A 148 -5.32 -2.69 -6.69
C ASP A 148 -4.78 -3.96 -7.35
N VAL A 149 -3.47 -4.01 -7.59
CA VAL A 149 -2.78 -5.16 -8.15
C VAL A 149 -1.97 -5.85 -7.05
N ILE A 150 -2.17 -7.15 -6.87
CA ILE A 150 -1.53 -7.96 -5.84
C ILE A 150 -0.80 -9.15 -6.46
N THR A 151 0.38 -9.45 -5.93
CA THR A 151 1.12 -10.66 -6.30
C THR A 151 0.44 -11.87 -5.67
N VAL A 152 0.12 -12.84 -6.52
CA VAL A 152 -0.48 -14.11 -6.12
C VAL A 152 0.64 -15.10 -5.90
N ILE A 153 0.74 -15.66 -4.70
CA ILE A 153 1.67 -16.76 -4.39
C ILE A 153 1.14 -18.03 -5.04
N THR A 154 -0.13 -18.34 -4.76
CA THR A 154 -0.83 -19.49 -5.34
C THR A 154 -2.33 -19.25 -5.27
N ARG A 155 -3.08 -20.08 -5.97
CA ARG A 155 -4.51 -20.25 -5.71
C ARG A 155 -4.69 -21.46 -4.78
N THR A 156 -5.67 -21.42 -3.89
CA THR A 156 -6.00 -22.57 -3.04
C THR A 156 -6.44 -23.73 -3.92
N ALA A 157 -6.31 -24.96 -3.39
CA ALA A 157 -6.68 -26.18 -4.13
C ALA A 157 -8.14 -26.15 -4.60
N ASP A 158 -9.00 -25.43 -3.89
CA ASP A 158 -10.40 -25.25 -4.24
C ASP A 158 -10.68 -24.11 -5.25
N GLY A 159 -9.66 -23.38 -5.68
CA GLY A 159 -9.81 -22.33 -6.68
C GLY A 159 -10.41 -21.02 -6.16
N ASP A 160 -11.03 -21.03 -4.98
CA ASP A 160 -11.87 -19.95 -4.46
C ASP A 160 -11.06 -18.79 -3.88
N TRP A 161 -9.84 -19.07 -3.42
CA TRP A 161 -8.99 -18.08 -2.77
C TRP A 161 -7.64 -17.95 -3.46
N LEU A 162 -7.15 -16.71 -3.51
CA LEU A 162 -5.77 -16.41 -3.85
C LEU A 162 -5.00 -16.29 -2.54
N GLU A 163 -3.97 -17.11 -2.37
CA GLU A 163 -2.95 -16.90 -1.36
C GLU A 163 -2.03 -15.78 -1.85
N ILE A 164 -1.86 -14.75 -1.02
CA ILE A 164 -1.04 -13.58 -1.30
C ILE A 164 0.00 -13.39 -0.21
N ALA A 165 1.10 -12.73 -0.57
CA ALA A 165 2.02 -12.18 0.41
C ALA A 165 1.39 -10.94 1.06
N TYR A 166 1.26 -10.91 2.39
CA TYR A 166 0.62 -9.80 3.10
C TYR A 166 1.24 -9.60 4.50
N GLY A 167 2.01 -8.51 4.65
CA GLY A 167 2.84 -8.30 5.85
C GLY A 167 3.98 -9.32 5.95
N ASP A 168 4.22 -9.86 7.14
CA ASP A 168 5.24 -10.88 7.42
C ASP A 168 4.71 -12.32 7.19
N GLY A 169 3.49 -12.47 6.65
CA GLY A 169 2.82 -13.75 6.48
C GLY A 169 2.00 -13.86 5.21
N LYS A 170 1.20 -14.93 5.17
CA LYS A 170 0.26 -15.20 4.07
C LYS A 170 -1.12 -14.67 4.45
N ALA A 171 -1.83 -14.15 3.47
CA ALA A 171 -3.25 -13.85 3.59
C ALA A 171 -4.01 -14.30 2.34
N TYR A 172 -5.33 -14.19 2.39
CA TYR A 172 -6.20 -14.77 1.39
C TYR A 172 -7.20 -13.73 0.87
N LEU A 173 -7.34 -13.69 -0.45
CA LEU A 173 -8.33 -12.89 -1.17
C LEU A 173 -9.32 -13.81 -1.86
N PHE A 174 -10.57 -13.39 -1.95
CA PHE A 174 -11.57 -14.17 -2.68
C PHE A 174 -11.40 -13.94 -4.18
N ALA A 175 -11.08 -15.01 -4.90
CA ALA A 175 -10.54 -14.94 -6.25
C ALA A 175 -11.52 -14.34 -7.27
N GLN A 176 -12.82 -14.53 -7.07
CA GLN A 176 -13.88 -13.98 -7.95
C GLN A 176 -13.90 -12.44 -8.00
N HIS A 177 -13.31 -11.77 -7.01
CA HIS A 177 -13.22 -10.31 -6.95
C HIS A 177 -11.91 -9.78 -7.55
N THR A 178 -11.22 -10.64 -8.30
CA THR A 178 -9.96 -10.32 -8.95
C THR A 178 -9.97 -10.82 -10.39
N SER A 179 -9.26 -10.12 -11.26
CA SER A 179 -8.91 -10.59 -12.59
C SER A 179 -7.46 -11.05 -12.57
N LEU A 180 -7.22 -12.33 -12.87
CA LEU A 180 -5.86 -12.84 -13.08
C LEU A 180 -5.40 -12.44 -14.48
N GLY A 181 -4.26 -11.74 -14.56
CA GLY A 181 -3.62 -11.41 -15.82
C GLY A 181 -2.26 -12.08 -15.92
N GLN A 182 -1.92 -12.55 -17.13
CA GLN A 182 -0.52 -12.53 -17.56
C GLN A 182 -0.14 -11.07 -17.83
N PRO A 183 1.12 -10.64 -17.59
CA PRO A 183 1.54 -9.29 -17.93
C PRO A 183 1.19 -8.99 -19.41
N PRO A 184 0.77 -7.76 -19.74
CA PRO A 184 0.41 -7.43 -21.11
C PRO A 184 1.58 -7.72 -22.07
N THR A 185 1.27 -8.37 -23.19
CA THR A 185 2.22 -8.55 -24.30
C THR A 185 2.52 -7.18 -24.89
N VAL A 186 3.71 -6.65 -24.58
CA VAL A 186 4.21 -5.39 -25.11
C VAL A 186 4.78 -5.63 -26.50
N THR A 187 4.24 -4.98 -27.52
CA THR A 187 4.94 -4.74 -28.78
C THR A 187 6.14 -3.84 -28.49
N LEU A 188 7.34 -4.42 -28.51
CA LEU A 188 8.59 -3.70 -28.28
C LEU A 188 8.96 -2.85 -29.50
N SER A 189 9.17 -1.56 -29.31
CA SER A 189 10.03 -0.70 -30.15
C SER A 189 10.33 0.64 -29.49
N PRO A 190 11.56 1.19 -29.65
CA PRO A 190 12.84 0.53 -29.44
C PRO A 190 13.27 0.65 -27.98
N THR A 191 14.24 -0.20 -27.62
CA THR A 191 15.04 -0.20 -26.41
C THR A 191 15.33 1.21 -25.90
N LEU A 192 14.89 1.51 -24.67
CA LEU A 192 15.57 2.53 -23.86
C LEU A 192 17.06 2.15 -23.83
N PRO A 193 17.98 3.12 -24.01
CA PRO A 193 19.40 2.81 -24.00
C PRO A 193 19.74 2.02 -22.73
N ALA A 194 20.50 0.95 -22.90
CA ALA A 194 21.16 0.28 -21.79
C ALA A 194 21.90 1.34 -20.96
N ARG A 195 21.78 1.26 -19.63
CA ARG A 195 22.38 2.13 -18.62
C ARG A 195 23.74 2.66 -19.09
N ALA A 196 23.74 3.84 -19.71
CA ALA A 196 24.95 4.56 -20.04
C ALA A 196 25.46 5.15 -18.74
N ASP A 197 26.37 4.41 -18.11
CA ASP A 197 27.02 4.66 -16.83
C ASP A 197 26.08 4.86 -15.64
N ALA A 198 26.31 4.08 -14.58
CA ALA A 198 25.62 4.25 -13.32
C ALA A 198 25.95 5.63 -12.76
N ALA A 199 25.09 6.63 -12.99
CA ALA A 199 25.13 7.88 -12.23
C ALA A 199 25.30 7.54 -10.73
N PRO A 200 26.20 8.23 -10.01
CA PRO A 200 26.49 7.89 -8.63
C PRO A 200 25.20 7.90 -7.80
N ARG A 201 24.96 6.81 -7.07
CA ARG A 201 23.86 6.69 -6.11
C ARG A 201 24.08 7.69 -4.99
N LEU A 202 23.38 8.81 -5.09
CA LEU A 202 23.46 9.89 -4.12
C LEU A 202 22.97 9.41 -2.76
N ILE A 203 23.60 9.92 -1.71
CA ILE A 203 23.22 9.72 -0.33
C ILE A 203 22.94 11.09 0.27
N LEU A 204 21.66 11.40 0.48
CA LEU A 204 21.23 12.66 1.10
C LEU A 204 20.73 12.37 2.51
N ALA A 205 20.81 13.35 3.40
CA ALA A 205 20.11 13.30 4.67
C ALA A 205 19.07 14.42 4.79
N ASP A 206 17.90 14.11 5.36
CA ASP A 206 16.91 15.14 5.70
C ASP A 206 17.53 16.15 6.68
N TYR A 207 17.37 17.44 6.41
CA TYR A 207 18.03 18.50 7.15
C TYR A 207 17.06 19.58 7.60
N VAL A 208 17.04 19.80 8.91
CA VAL A 208 16.18 20.76 9.58
C VAL A 208 16.97 22.01 9.89
N MET A 209 16.45 23.16 9.48
CA MET A 209 17.18 24.43 9.49
C MET A 209 16.47 25.54 10.26
N TRP A 210 15.80 25.21 11.36
CA TRP A 210 14.99 26.17 12.13
C TRP A 210 15.10 26.06 13.66
N TYR A 211 16.05 25.28 14.19
CA TYR A 211 16.22 25.15 15.64
C TYR A 211 16.82 26.39 16.28
N THR A 212 16.38 26.60 17.52
CA THR A 212 16.88 27.55 18.49
C THR A 212 17.33 26.78 19.76
N PRO A 213 18.22 27.35 20.59
CA PRO A 213 18.80 26.64 21.74
C PRO A 213 17.80 26.09 22.76
N ASP A 214 16.63 26.71 22.90
CA ASP A 214 15.59 26.30 23.86
C ASP A 214 14.98 24.93 23.56
N VAL A 215 15.15 24.41 22.34
CA VAL A 215 14.74 23.05 21.96
C VAL A 215 15.61 22.00 22.67
N PHE A 216 16.83 22.33 23.05
CA PHE A 216 17.83 21.38 23.55
C PHE A 216 18.02 21.43 25.08
N ASP A 217 16.94 21.71 25.82
CA ASP A 217 16.92 21.69 27.30
C ASP A 217 16.85 20.27 27.90
N GLY A 218 16.78 19.24 27.06
CA GLY A 218 16.68 17.84 27.44
C GLY A 218 15.25 17.35 27.71
N SER A 219 14.25 18.23 27.72
CA SER A 219 12.84 17.87 27.91
C SER A 219 12.09 17.64 26.60
N LYS A 220 12.53 18.28 25.50
CA LYS A 220 11.79 18.34 24.23
C LYS A 220 12.26 17.36 23.15
N THR A 221 13.47 16.82 23.29
CA THR A 221 14.11 15.93 22.31
C THR A 221 14.55 14.62 22.96
N PHE A 222 14.67 13.56 22.17
CA PHE A 222 15.15 12.26 22.65
C PHE A 222 16.60 12.32 23.17
N ASP A 223 17.46 13.06 22.48
CA ASP A 223 18.85 13.33 22.83
C ASP A 223 19.13 14.82 22.52
N VAL A 224 20.31 15.32 22.88
CA VAL A 224 20.73 16.70 22.59
C VAL A 224 22.09 16.72 21.88
N PRO A 225 22.38 17.76 21.07
CA PRO A 225 23.64 17.86 20.36
C PRO A 225 24.84 17.80 21.31
N ALA A 226 25.83 16.97 20.97
CA ALA A 226 27.09 16.86 21.74
C ALA A 226 27.86 18.20 21.76
N ALA A 227 27.67 19.02 20.72
CA ALA A 227 28.19 20.38 20.60
C ALA A 227 27.61 21.37 21.60
N GLY A 228 26.49 21.03 22.23
CA GLY A 228 25.64 21.97 22.95
C GLY A 228 24.50 22.54 22.07
N PRO A 229 23.52 23.21 22.71
CA PRO A 229 22.42 23.87 22.03
C PRO A 229 22.90 24.89 20.99
N TYR A 230 22.18 25.04 19.89
CA TYR A 230 22.60 25.91 18.78
C TYR A 230 21.45 26.67 18.13
N HIS A 231 21.81 27.70 17.36
CA HIS A 231 20.93 28.38 16.42
C HIS A 231 21.20 27.90 14.99
N SER A 232 20.16 27.54 14.25
CA SER A 232 20.32 26.99 12.88
C SER A 232 20.80 28.01 11.84
N ASP A 233 20.80 29.30 12.17
CA ASP A 233 21.27 30.40 11.33
C ASP A 233 22.73 30.80 11.61
N ASP A 234 23.41 30.16 12.57
CA ASP A 234 24.82 30.41 12.87
C ASP A 234 25.73 29.88 11.74
N PRO A 235 26.49 30.76 11.04
CA PRO A 235 27.39 30.32 9.96
C PRO A 235 28.45 29.31 10.41
N ALA A 236 28.94 29.39 11.65
CA ALA A 236 29.92 28.45 12.18
C ALA A 236 29.31 27.05 12.39
N LEU A 237 28.06 27.01 12.86
CA LEU A 237 27.30 25.76 12.94
C LEU A 237 27.06 25.16 11.56
N ILE A 238 26.61 25.96 10.60
CA ILE A 238 26.36 25.48 9.22
C ILE A 238 27.64 24.90 8.63
N GLN A 239 28.78 25.56 8.79
CA GLN A 239 30.08 25.05 8.35
C GLN A 239 30.45 23.72 9.03
N ARG A 240 30.16 23.60 10.33
CA ARG A 240 30.34 22.34 11.07
C ARG A 240 29.43 21.23 10.53
N HIS A 241 28.17 21.52 10.22
CA HIS A 241 27.25 20.53 9.65
C HIS A 241 27.72 20.04 8.27
N VAL A 242 28.27 20.92 7.43
CA VAL A 242 28.93 20.54 6.17
C VAL A 242 30.08 19.55 6.42
N GLN A 243 30.94 19.81 7.41
CA GLN A 243 32.04 18.90 7.77
C GLN A 243 31.53 17.56 8.33
N LEU A 244 30.48 17.56 9.15
CA LEU A 244 29.87 16.34 9.68
C LEU A 244 29.21 15.50 8.57
N ALA A 245 28.58 16.14 7.59
CA ALA A 245 28.03 15.46 6.42
C ALA A 245 29.12 14.79 5.57
N GLN A 246 30.26 15.45 5.37
CA GLN A 246 31.43 14.84 4.72
C GLN A 246 31.95 13.64 5.51
N ARG A 247 32.01 13.72 6.85
CA ARG A 247 32.41 12.60 7.73
C ARG A 247 31.41 11.42 7.65
N ALA A 248 30.13 11.71 7.48
CA ALA A 248 29.09 10.70 7.26
C ALA A 248 29.04 10.18 5.81
N CYS A 249 29.95 10.64 4.93
CA CYS A 249 30.02 10.25 3.52
C CYS A 249 28.75 10.55 2.72
N LEU A 250 27.99 11.55 3.18
CA LEU A 250 26.82 12.09 2.47
C LEU A 250 27.28 12.85 1.23
N ASP A 251 26.44 12.83 0.20
CA ASP A 251 26.56 13.72 -0.97
C ASP A 251 25.90 15.08 -0.71
N GLY A 252 25.11 15.20 0.36
CA GLY A 252 24.62 16.46 0.91
C GLY A 252 23.28 16.29 1.63
N PHE A 253 22.41 17.29 1.52
CA PHE A 253 21.18 17.36 2.32
C PHE A 253 19.92 17.51 1.47
N ALA A 254 18.81 16.92 1.93
CA ALA A 254 17.46 17.27 1.53
C ALA A 254 16.89 18.21 2.61
N ALA A 255 17.02 19.52 2.41
CA ALA A 255 16.74 20.52 3.43
C ALA A 255 15.25 20.91 3.47
N HIS A 256 14.64 20.83 4.64
CA HIS A 256 13.24 21.13 4.87
C HIS A 256 12.96 22.64 4.74
N TRP A 257 12.16 23.03 3.74
CA TRP A 257 11.93 24.42 3.36
C TRP A 257 10.45 24.80 3.38
N LEU A 258 10.14 25.90 4.08
CA LEU A 258 8.77 26.37 4.34
C LEU A 258 8.23 27.31 3.25
N GLY A 259 8.97 27.46 2.15
CA GLY A 259 8.60 28.34 1.04
C GLY A 259 9.10 29.78 1.22
N PRO A 260 8.99 30.61 0.18
CA PRO A 260 9.60 31.94 0.15
C PRO A 260 8.94 32.95 1.11
N LYS A 261 7.71 32.67 1.56
CA LYS A 261 7.00 33.49 2.56
C LYS A 261 7.54 33.29 3.99
N GLU A 262 8.34 32.26 4.21
CA GLU A 262 9.04 32.02 5.48
C GLU A 262 10.54 32.30 5.25
N PRO A 263 11.04 33.48 5.64
CA PRO A 263 12.37 33.93 5.22
C PRO A 263 13.50 33.17 5.91
N ARG A 264 13.29 32.64 7.12
CA ARG A 264 14.33 31.97 7.91
C ARG A 264 14.88 30.74 7.19
N THR A 265 14.01 29.83 6.75
CA THR A 265 14.47 28.62 6.04
C THR A 265 15.08 28.94 4.67
N THR A 266 14.61 30.01 4.01
CA THR A 266 15.21 30.51 2.76
C THR A 266 16.62 31.06 2.99
N GLN A 267 16.82 31.87 4.03
CA GLN A 267 18.12 32.44 4.40
C GLN A 267 19.11 31.35 4.83
N ASN A 268 18.65 30.39 5.65
CA ASN A 268 19.49 29.29 6.13
C ASN A 268 19.90 28.35 4.99
N PHE A 269 19.04 28.11 4.00
CA PHE A 269 19.40 27.36 2.81
C PHE A 269 20.43 28.10 1.93
N ASN A 270 20.30 29.42 1.78
CA ASN A 270 21.32 30.23 1.10
C ASN A 270 22.68 30.14 1.79
N ALA A 271 22.70 30.23 3.13
CA ALA A 271 23.91 30.09 3.92
C ALA A 271 24.52 28.68 3.79
N LEU A 272 23.69 27.63 3.76
CA LEU A 272 24.12 26.25 3.52
C LEU A 272 24.77 26.07 2.14
N LEU A 273 24.15 26.62 1.08
CA LEU A 273 24.71 26.58 -0.27
C LEU A 273 26.08 27.27 -0.33
N ALA A 274 26.21 28.43 0.32
CA ALA A 274 27.45 29.19 0.39
C ALA A 274 28.56 28.43 1.16
N ALA A 275 28.25 27.92 2.36
CA ALA A 275 29.17 27.15 3.20
C ALA A 275 29.65 25.84 2.53
N SER A 276 28.88 25.33 1.56
CA SER A 276 29.18 24.10 0.84
C SER A 276 29.96 24.32 -0.45
N SER A 277 30.26 25.56 -0.81
CA SER A 277 31.10 25.86 -1.98
C SER A 277 32.48 25.21 -1.85
N GLY A 278 32.88 24.43 -2.85
CA GLY A 278 34.15 23.70 -2.87
C GLY A 278 34.20 22.43 -2.00
N SER A 279 33.15 22.13 -1.22
CA SER A 279 33.08 20.94 -0.35
C SER A 279 32.75 19.63 -1.10
N GLY A 280 32.20 19.75 -2.31
CA GLY A 280 31.63 18.64 -3.07
C GLY A 280 30.18 18.28 -2.68
N LEU A 281 29.68 18.77 -1.54
CA LEU A 281 28.30 18.54 -1.12
C LEU A 281 27.30 19.32 -1.99
N LYS A 282 26.15 18.70 -2.21
CA LYS A 282 25.03 19.25 -2.97
C LYS A 282 23.73 19.09 -2.20
N HIS A 283 22.91 20.14 -2.20
CA HIS A 283 21.68 20.18 -1.42
C HIS A 283 20.45 20.32 -2.32
N ALA A 284 19.37 19.65 -1.94
CA ALA A 284 18.04 19.82 -2.49
C ALA A 284 17.13 20.40 -1.40
N VAL A 285 15.94 20.85 -1.78
CA VAL A 285 14.90 21.21 -0.81
C VAL A 285 13.79 20.18 -0.75
N VAL A 286 13.24 19.98 0.44
CA VAL A 286 11.94 19.35 0.69
C VAL A 286 10.93 20.46 0.89
N LEU A 287 10.04 20.67 -0.08
CA LEU A 287 9.00 21.69 -0.02
C LEU A 287 7.92 21.27 0.98
N LEU A 288 7.74 22.10 2.01
CA LEU A 288 6.77 21.92 3.09
C LEU A 288 5.68 23.00 3.08
N ALA A 289 5.78 24.00 2.21
CA ALA A 289 4.85 25.14 2.16
C ALA A 289 3.39 24.68 2.08
N ASN A 290 3.10 23.61 1.33
CA ASN A 290 1.76 23.03 1.21
C ASN A 290 1.18 22.49 2.53
N SER A 291 2.01 22.31 3.56
CA SER A 291 1.58 21.95 4.92
C SER A 291 1.30 23.15 5.82
N LEU A 292 1.61 24.38 5.39
CA LEU A 292 1.36 25.58 6.17
C LEU A 292 -0.12 26.00 6.11
N PRO A 293 -0.71 26.45 7.24
CA PRO A 293 -2.07 26.98 7.27
C PRO A 293 -2.26 28.14 6.28
N GLY A 294 -3.35 28.12 5.52
CA GLY A 294 -3.70 29.20 4.60
C GLY A 294 -2.92 29.22 3.28
N THR A 295 -2.06 28.24 3.03
CA THR A 295 -1.32 28.13 1.76
C THR A 295 -2.26 27.95 0.58
N THR A 296 -2.04 28.76 -0.45
CA THR A 296 -2.79 28.70 -1.70
C THR A 296 -2.03 27.94 -2.79
N GLU A 297 -2.71 27.56 -3.87
CA GLU A 297 -2.04 26.97 -5.05
C GLU A 297 -1.02 27.93 -5.67
N GLN A 298 -1.30 29.24 -5.68
CA GLN A 298 -0.36 30.25 -6.16
C GLN A 298 0.92 30.28 -5.33
N ASP A 299 0.83 30.10 -4.02
CA ASP A 299 2.01 30.06 -3.14
C ASP A 299 2.93 28.88 -3.47
N LEU A 300 2.36 27.76 -3.91
CA LEU A 300 3.12 26.59 -4.36
C LEU A 300 3.74 26.82 -5.74
N ILE A 301 3.05 27.50 -6.65
CA ILE A 301 3.60 27.95 -7.94
C ILE A 301 4.82 28.85 -7.68
N ASP A 302 4.67 29.87 -6.85
CA ASP A 302 5.72 30.82 -6.51
C ASP A 302 6.92 30.11 -5.84
N ALA A 303 6.66 29.16 -4.94
CA ALA A 303 7.70 28.39 -4.28
C ALA A 303 8.50 27.53 -5.27
N VAL A 304 7.84 26.81 -6.19
CA VAL A 304 8.54 25.99 -7.20
C VAL A 304 9.33 26.89 -8.15
N GLN A 305 8.75 27.99 -8.63
CA GLN A 305 9.46 28.95 -9.48
C GLN A 305 10.69 29.55 -8.78
N PHE A 306 10.57 29.84 -7.48
CA PHE A 306 11.70 30.31 -6.68
C PHE A 306 12.85 29.30 -6.68
N VAL A 307 12.57 28.02 -6.42
CA VAL A 307 13.61 26.97 -6.46
C VAL A 307 14.28 26.90 -7.84
N LEU A 308 13.48 26.88 -8.91
CA LEU A 308 13.97 26.75 -10.28
C LEU A 308 14.79 27.96 -10.74
N THR A 309 14.48 29.16 -10.24
CA THR A 309 15.16 30.40 -10.67
C THR A 309 16.33 30.78 -9.77
N GLN A 310 16.22 30.56 -8.46
CA GLN A 310 17.22 31.03 -7.49
C GLN A 310 18.27 29.97 -7.14
N TRP A 311 17.90 28.69 -7.12
CA TRP A 311 18.76 27.64 -6.56
C TRP A 311 19.18 26.56 -7.55
N ALA A 312 18.32 26.20 -8.51
CA ALA A 312 18.57 25.08 -9.42
C ALA A 312 19.87 25.18 -10.24
N SER A 313 20.35 26.40 -10.50
CA SER A 313 21.60 26.66 -11.22
C SER A 313 22.85 26.64 -10.32
N HIS A 314 22.69 26.70 -9.00
CA HIS A 314 23.80 26.75 -8.05
C HIS A 314 24.66 25.47 -8.15
N PRO A 315 26.01 25.56 -8.12
CA PRO A 315 26.89 24.40 -8.26
C PRO A 315 26.71 23.35 -7.15
N SER A 316 26.33 23.81 -5.96
CA SER A 316 26.00 22.97 -4.79
C SER A 316 24.52 22.58 -4.72
N TYR A 317 23.77 22.62 -5.83
CA TYR A 317 22.40 22.12 -5.88
C TYR A 317 22.34 20.71 -6.49
N VAL A 318 21.54 19.82 -5.90
CA VAL A 318 21.44 18.42 -6.35
C VAL A 318 20.84 18.34 -7.75
N LYS A 319 21.46 17.51 -8.61
CA LYS A 319 20.97 17.18 -9.94
C LYS A 319 20.99 15.67 -10.16
N LEU A 320 19.93 15.13 -10.77
CA LEU A 320 19.86 13.76 -11.30
C LEU A 320 19.70 13.84 -12.81
N ASP A 321 20.55 13.15 -13.56
CA ASP A 321 20.61 13.24 -15.03
C ASP A 321 20.64 14.70 -15.52
N GLY A 322 21.40 15.56 -14.82
CA GLY A 322 21.54 16.99 -15.11
C GLY A 322 20.36 17.88 -14.70
N ARG A 323 19.26 17.29 -14.21
CA ARG A 323 18.03 18.00 -13.82
C ARG A 323 18.00 18.31 -12.31
N PRO A 324 17.69 19.54 -11.89
CA PRO A 324 17.56 19.89 -10.46
C PRO A 324 16.50 19.04 -9.77
N VAL A 325 16.76 18.65 -8.52
CA VAL A 325 15.87 17.79 -7.73
C VAL A 325 15.07 18.61 -6.71
N ILE A 326 13.76 18.36 -6.64
CA ILE A 326 12.87 18.93 -5.62
C ILE A 326 12.09 17.77 -4.96
N PHE A 327 12.11 17.71 -3.64
CA PHE A 327 11.28 16.80 -2.86
C PHE A 327 10.03 17.53 -2.36
N PHE A 328 8.92 16.81 -2.25
CA PHE A 328 7.64 17.36 -1.81
C PHE A 328 7.05 16.45 -0.74
N GLU A 329 6.63 17.01 0.39
CA GLU A 329 5.95 16.27 1.46
C GLU A 329 4.47 16.64 1.53
N GLY A 330 3.61 15.76 2.08
CA GLY A 330 2.24 16.12 2.41
C GLY A 330 1.35 16.28 1.18
N MET A 331 1.53 15.37 0.21
CA MET A 331 1.04 15.49 -1.17
C MET A 331 -0.45 15.81 -1.33
N THR A 332 -1.31 15.49 -0.35
CA THR A 332 -2.74 15.77 -0.40
C THR A 332 -3.12 17.18 0.06
N ARG A 333 -2.19 17.94 0.64
CA ARG A 333 -2.41 19.29 1.14
C ARG A 333 -2.02 20.33 0.07
N PRO A 334 -2.72 21.49 0.00
CA PRO A 334 -3.82 21.91 0.87
C PRO A 334 -5.21 21.36 0.48
N TRP A 335 -5.30 20.56 -0.58
CA TRP A 335 -6.58 20.18 -1.21
C TRP A 335 -7.44 19.17 -0.43
N GLY A 336 -6.88 18.45 0.54
CA GLY A 336 -7.61 17.57 1.46
C GLY A 336 -7.88 16.16 0.93
N ASP A 337 -8.08 15.98 -0.37
CA ASP A 337 -8.27 14.67 -1.02
C ASP A 337 -7.32 14.43 -2.19
N LEU A 338 -7.17 13.16 -2.57
CA LEU A 338 -6.22 12.72 -3.59
C LEU A 338 -6.55 13.26 -5.00
N ALA A 339 -7.83 13.31 -5.38
CA ALA A 339 -8.22 13.71 -6.72
C ALA A 339 -7.99 15.20 -6.93
N ALA A 340 -8.42 16.03 -5.96
CA ALA A 340 -8.17 17.46 -5.96
C ALA A 340 -6.67 17.77 -5.91
N ALA A 341 -5.90 17.04 -5.10
CA ALA A 341 -4.46 17.19 -5.02
C ALA A 341 -3.75 16.86 -6.34
N ARG A 342 -4.11 15.76 -7.01
CA ARG A 342 -3.53 15.43 -8.34
C ARG A 342 -3.79 16.54 -9.36
N ALA A 343 -5.02 17.06 -9.41
CA ALA A 343 -5.37 18.15 -10.31
C ALA A 343 -4.63 19.45 -9.98
N GLY A 344 -4.43 19.75 -8.69
CA GLY A 344 -3.62 20.87 -8.22
C GLY A 344 -2.16 20.76 -8.65
N TRP A 345 -1.51 19.63 -8.37
CA TRP A 345 -0.13 19.41 -8.78
C TRP A 345 0.06 19.40 -10.30
N GLU A 346 -0.92 18.94 -11.07
CA GLU A 346 -0.89 19.02 -12.54
C GLU A 346 -0.88 20.47 -13.02
N ARG A 347 -1.74 21.34 -12.46
CA ARG A 347 -1.73 22.78 -12.76
C ARG A 347 -0.42 23.45 -12.35
N ILE A 348 0.11 23.13 -11.15
CA ILE A 348 1.39 23.68 -10.68
C ILE A 348 2.52 23.26 -11.61
N ARG A 349 2.60 21.98 -11.99
CA ARG A 349 3.65 21.51 -12.89
C ARG A 349 3.53 22.13 -14.28
N GLN A 350 2.32 22.25 -14.81
CA GLN A 350 2.10 22.94 -16.08
C GLN A 350 2.52 24.42 -16.05
N ALA A 351 2.32 25.09 -14.91
CA ALA A 351 2.67 26.50 -14.74
C ALA A 351 4.17 26.76 -14.50
N THR A 352 4.91 25.77 -14.00
CA THR A 352 6.28 25.96 -13.48
C THR A 352 7.34 25.11 -14.16
N ASP A 353 7.00 23.89 -14.59
CA ASP A 353 7.91 22.92 -15.18
C ASP A 353 7.20 22.03 -16.24
N PRO A 354 6.56 22.62 -17.28
CA PRO A 354 5.80 21.85 -18.29
C PRO A 354 6.70 20.93 -19.13
N ASP A 355 7.95 21.34 -19.35
CA ASP A 355 8.96 20.57 -20.09
C ASP A 355 9.71 19.56 -19.22
N ARG A 356 9.38 19.49 -17.92
CA ARG A 356 9.93 18.51 -16.98
C ARG A 356 11.46 18.60 -16.84
N ARG A 357 11.96 19.82 -16.77
CA ARG A 357 13.37 20.15 -16.57
C ARG A 357 13.84 19.86 -15.16
N ALA A 358 12.96 19.73 -14.17
CA ALA A 358 13.29 19.33 -12.80
C ALA A 358 12.76 17.93 -12.45
N VAL A 359 13.46 17.21 -11.59
CA VAL A 359 13.04 15.90 -11.04
C VAL A 359 12.23 16.15 -9.77
N TRP A 360 10.95 15.83 -9.78
CA TRP A 360 10.07 16.00 -8.62
C TRP A 360 9.85 14.66 -7.92
N PHE A 361 10.21 14.58 -6.64
CA PHE A 361 9.92 13.43 -5.78
C PHE A 361 8.66 13.67 -4.96
N ALA A 362 7.66 12.82 -5.14
CA ALA A 362 6.48 12.80 -4.27
C ALA A 362 6.76 11.96 -3.02
N GLU A 363 6.43 12.49 -1.84
CA GLU A 363 6.39 11.72 -0.61
C GLU A 363 5.16 10.79 -0.60
N GLY A 364 5.35 9.58 -0.08
CA GLY A 364 4.25 8.76 0.40
C GLY A 364 4.36 7.28 0.03
N LEU A 365 3.28 6.57 0.33
CA LEU A 365 3.20 5.10 0.23
C LEU A 365 2.48 4.64 -1.04
N SER A 366 2.32 5.52 -2.03
CA SER A 366 1.50 5.28 -3.22
C SER A 366 2.13 5.94 -4.45
N THR A 367 1.97 5.30 -5.61
CA THR A 367 2.39 5.84 -6.90
C THR A 367 1.33 6.71 -7.55
N ALA A 368 0.31 7.16 -6.80
CA ALA A 368 -0.82 7.91 -7.34
C ALA A 368 -0.43 9.24 -8.00
N PHE A 369 0.70 9.81 -7.59
CA PHE A 369 1.25 11.04 -8.18
C PHE A 369 2.25 10.77 -9.31
N ASN A 370 2.60 9.52 -9.61
CA ASN A 370 3.45 9.18 -10.75
C ASN A 370 2.56 8.80 -11.95
N PRO A 371 2.92 9.16 -13.19
CA PRO A 371 4.17 9.80 -13.63
C PRO A 371 4.18 11.34 -13.54
N LEU A 372 3.14 11.98 -12.99
CA LEU A 372 3.11 13.44 -12.80
C LEU A 372 4.30 13.94 -11.97
N PHE A 373 4.80 13.12 -11.04
CA PHE A 373 6.09 13.25 -10.35
C PHE A 373 7.07 12.23 -10.92
N ASP A 374 8.34 12.63 -11.00
CA ASP A 374 9.43 11.82 -11.55
C ASP A 374 9.94 10.78 -10.56
N GLY A 375 9.71 10.97 -9.26
CA GLY A 375 10.18 10.05 -8.25
C GLY A 375 9.21 9.83 -7.09
N LEU A 376 9.52 8.83 -6.29
CA LEU A 376 8.81 8.44 -5.08
C LEU A 376 9.81 8.23 -3.95
N TYR A 377 9.50 8.76 -2.78
CA TYR A 377 10.24 8.50 -1.55
C TYR A 377 9.27 8.32 -0.38
N VAL A 378 9.70 7.61 0.65
CA VAL A 378 8.91 7.41 1.87
C VAL A 378 9.58 8.16 3.00
N TYR A 379 8.99 9.25 3.50
CA TYR A 379 9.55 9.95 4.65
C TYR A 379 9.31 9.14 5.94
N ARG A 380 8.04 8.81 6.23
CA ARG A 380 7.69 8.13 7.49
C ARG A 380 7.74 6.60 7.34
N ILE A 381 8.92 6.03 7.61
CA ILE A 381 9.16 4.57 7.52
C ILE A 381 8.78 3.78 8.77
N ASP A 382 8.34 4.45 9.84
CA ASP A 382 7.87 3.86 11.08
C ASP A 382 6.96 4.83 11.85
N HIS A 383 5.88 4.29 12.44
CA HIS A 383 4.98 5.01 13.34
C HIS A 383 4.09 4.00 14.09
N ARG A 384 3.36 4.44 15.12
CA ARG A 384 2.55 3.55 15.98
C ARG A 384 1.65 2.56 15.24
N ASN A 385 1.00 3.00 14.16
CA ASN A 385 0.05 2.18 13.41
C ASN A 385 0.71 1.36 12.28
N SER A 386 1.91 1.74 11.83
CA SER A 386 2.73 0.93 10.92
C SER A 386 4.19 0.94 11.37
N PRO A 387 4.50 0.18 12.43
CA PRO A 387 5.80 0.26 13.10
C PRO A 387 6.97 -0.31 12.30
N ARG A 388 6.69 -0.94 11.15
CA ARG A 388 7.67 -1.56 10.24
C ARG A 388 7.45 -1.16 8.78
N SER A 389 7.06 0.09 8.53
CA SER A 389 6.73 0.54 7.16
C SER A 389 7.93 0.47 6.20
N TRP A 390 9.18 0.52 6.68
CA TRP A 390 10.37 0.32 5.83
C TRP A 390 10.36 -1.02 5.08
N LEU A 391 9.76 -2.08 5.65
CA LEU A 391 9.64 -3.38 4.98
C LEU A 391 8.84 -3.32 3.67
N LYS A 392 8.03 -2.28 3.50
CA LYS A 392 7.18 -2.08 2.32
C LYS A 392 7.91 -1.34 1.18
N GLN A 393 9.11 -0.81 1.39
CA GLN A 393 9.88 -0.11 0.35
C GLN A 393 10.06 -0.93 -0.94
N PRO A 394 10.41 -2.23 -0.90
CA PRO A 394 10.48 -3.05 -2.12
C PRO A 394 9.16 -3.11 -2.90
N THR A 395 8.04 -3.15 -2.19
CA THR A 395 6.71 -3.12 -2.80
C THR A 395 6.44 -1.78 -3.49
N TYR A 396 6.81 -0.67 -2.86
CA TYR A 396 6.63 0.66 -3.46
C TYR A 396 7.54 0.88 -4.67
N ALA A 397 8.79 0.45 -4.59
CA ALA A 397 9.72 0.45 -5.71
C ALA A 397 9.17 -0.38 -6.89
N ALA A 398 8.69 -1.60 -6.64
CA ALA A 398 8.11 -2.45 -7.67
C ALA A 398 6.87 -1.81 -8.33
N ARG A 399 6.00 -1.15 -7.54
CA ARG A 399 4.85 -0.39 -8.07
C ARG A 399 5.31 0.78 -8.94
N LEU A 400 6.35 1.51 -8.53
CA LEU A 400 6.89 2.60 -9.34
C LEU A 400 7.44 2.09 -10.67
N ARG A 401 8.13 0.94 -10.68
CA ARG A 401 8.61 0.30 -11.92
C ARG A 401 7.47 -0.19 -12.84
N ASN A 402 6.28 -0.50 -12.30
CA ASN A 402 5.10 -0.73 -13.14
C ASN A 402 4.65 0.56 -13.84
N VAL A 403 4.59 1.68 -13.11
CA VAL A 403 4.23 2.98 -13.69
C VAL A 403 5.27 3.41 -14.74
N GLU A 404 6.54 3.17 -14.48
CA GLU A 404 7.64 3.39 -15.42
C GLU A 404 7.40 2.65 -16.76
N ARG A 405 7.08 1.35 -16.69
CA ARG A 405 6.78 0.53 -17.88
C ARG A 405 5.53 0.98 -18.62
N GLN A 406 4.49 1.41 -17.90
CA GLN A 406 3.22 1.83 -18.51
C GLN A 406 3.31 3.21 -19.17
N SER A 407 4.04 4.13 -18.55
CA SER A 407 4.22 5.49 -19.05
C SER A 407 5.34 5.62 -20.09
N GLY A 408 6.26 4.66 -20.15
CA GLY A 408 7.46 4.73 -21.00
C GLY A 408 8.49 5.74 -20.50
N MET A 409 8.29 6.33 -19.33
CA MET A 409 9.16 7.36 -18.77
C MET A 409 9.99 6.81 -17.63
N ARG A 410 11.28 7.16 -17.57
CA ARG A 410 12.13 6.87 -16.43
C ARG A 410 11.60 7.53 -15.15
N LEU A 411 11.54 6.75 -14.06
CA LEU A 411 11.15 7.23 -12.73
C LEU A 411 12.25 6.90 -11.70
N TYR A 412 12.31 7.68 -10.62
CA TYR A 412 13.33 7.56 -9.58
C TYR A 412 12.75 7.06 -8.26
N PHE A 413 13.40 6.09 -7.64
CA PHE A 413 13.03 5.64 -6.29
C PHE A 413 14.12 6.04 -5.30
N ALA A 414 13.73 6.76 -4.25
CA ALA A 414 14.62 7.04 -3.13
C ALA A 414 14.31 6.07 -1.98
N ASP A 415 15.31 5.25 -1.64
CA ASP A 415 15.29 4.45 -0.43
C ASP A 415 15.38 5.37 0.79
N THR A 416 14.67 5.05 1.87
CA THR A 416 14.78 5.77 3.14
C THR A 416 15.21 4.84 4.25
N ILE A 417 16.16 5.30 5.07
CA ILE A 417 16.65 4.62 6.28
C ILE A 417 16.64 5.58 7.46
N ALA A 418 16.43 5.06 8.67
CA ALA A 418 16.41 5.88 9.90
C ALA A 418 17.13 5.17 11.06
N PRO A 419 17.87 5.90 11.90
CA PRO A 419 18.63 5.30 13.00
C PRO A 419 17.78 4.93 14.20
N GLY A 420 16.56 5.49 14.29
CA GLY A 420 15.57 5.30 15.35
C GLY A 420 14.45 6.31 15.16
N PHE A 421 13.49 6.31 16.09
CA PHE A 421 12.40 7.28 16.12
C PHE A 421 11.90 7.44 17.55
N ASP A 422 11.69 8.65 18.03
CA ASP A 422 11.04 8.91 19.30
C ASP A 422 10.40 10.30 19.26
N ASP A 423 9.08 10.34 19.06
CA ASP A 423 8.29 11.58 19.10
C ASP A 423 7.49 11.75 20.40
N THR A 424 7.81 10.98 21.44
CA THR A 424 7.08 11.00 22.72
C THR A 424 7.12 12.36 23.43
N ARG A 425 8.12 13.19 23.09
CA ARG A 425 8.31 14.55 23.64
C ARG A 425 7.78 15.65 22.72
N SER A 426 7.33 15.32 21.51
CA SER A 426 6.83 16.32 20.57
C SER A 426 5.62 17.13 21.06
N PRO A 427 4.75 16.63 21.98
CA PRO A 427 3.68 17.46 22.54
C PRO A 427 4.20 18.72 23.29
N LEU A 428 5.47 18.76 23.67
CA LEU A 428 6.11 19.89 24.35
C LEU A 428 6.58 20.99 23.39
N VAL A 429 6.57 20.75 22.07
CA VAL A 429 7.00 21.70 21.03
C VAL A 429 5.88 22.09 20.05
N LYS A 430 4.62 21.91 20.45
CA LYS A 430 3.42 22.12 19.62
C LYS A 430 3.31 23.48 18.93
N SER A 431 3.90 24.55 19.47
CA SER A 431 3.92 25.87 18.82
C SER A 431 4.74 25.89 17.52
N THR A 432 5.64 24.92 17.34
CA THR A 432 6.55 24.79 16.19
C THR A 432 6.37 23.48 15.42
N ASP A 433 5.62 22.52 15.98
CA ASP A 433 5.35 21.22 15.38
C ASP A 433 4.13 21.29 14.46
N MET A 434 4.37 21.30 13.15
CA MET A 434 3.34 21.39 12.09
C MET A 434 2.89 20.02 11.58
N ARG A 435 3.28 18.94 12.27
CA ARG A 435 2.91 17.58 11.86
C ARG A 435 1.43 17.33 12.10
N ILE A 436 0.88 16.40 11.31
CA ILE A 436 -0.46 15.87 11.59
C ILE A 436 -0.44 15.20 12.97
N PRO A 437 -1.40 15.51 13.87
CA PRO A 437 -1.51 14.80 15.13
C PRO A 437 -1.53 13.28 14.92
N ALA A 438 -0.54 12.62 15.50
CA ALA A 438 -0.41 11.18 15.50
C ALA A 438 -0.21 10.69 16.93
N PRO A 439 -0.64 9.46 17.25
CA PRO A 439 -0.27 8.85 18.52
C PRO A 439 1.25 8.76 18.66
N ILE A 440 1.77 9.18 19.82
CA ILE A 440 3.19 9.11 20.12
C ILE A 440 3.75 7.69 20.02
N PHE A 441 5.02 7.60 19.66
CA PHE A 441 5.70 6.38 19.28
C PHE A 441 7.20 6.50 19.51
N ALA A 442 7.80 5.40 19.96
CA ALA A 442 9.24 5.28 20.07
C ALA A 442 9.72 3.93 19.51
N ARG A 443 10.90 3.97 18.91
CA ARG A 443 11.69 2.89 18.34
C ARG A 443 13.12 3.09 18.80
N ASP A 444 13.55 2.17 19.65
CA ASP A 444 14.91 2.19 20.16
C ASP A 444 15.91 1.99 19.02
N ARG A 445 17.03 2.67 19.18
CA ARG A 445 18.13 2.71 18.23
C ARG A 445 18.92 1.39 18.17
N GLY A 446 18.88 0.60 19.23
CA GLY A 446 19.56 -0.71 19.33
C GLY A 446 21.06 -0.63 19.06
N ASN A 447 21.73 0.46 19.44
CA ASN A 447 23.14 0.73 19.11
C ASN A 447 23.49 0.56 17.61
N GLY A 448 22.51 0.80 16.72
CA GLY A 448 22.68 0.69 15.27
C GLY A 448 21.93 -0.48 14.64
N ASP A 449 21.44 -1.45 15.42
CA ASP A 449 20.70 -2.60 14.92
C ASP A 449 19.47 -2.18 14.11
N TYR A 450 18.70 -1.22 14.64
CA TYR A 450 17.53 -0.69 13.93
C TYR A 450 17.92 0.00 12.62
N TYR A 451 19.01 0.76 12.61
CA TYR A 451 19.48 1.45 11.41
C TYR A 451 19.85 0.45 10.30
N ARG A 452 20.54 -0.64 10.67
CA ARG A 452 20.87 -1.75 9.76
C ARG A 452 19.63 -2.50 9.29
N GLU A 453 18.65 -2.70 10.17
CA GLU A 453 17.38 -3.32 9.82
C GLU A 453 16.63 -2.51 8.75
N THR A 454 16.54 -1.18 8.90
CA THR A 454 15.90 -0.33 7.89
C THR A 454 16.65 -0.35 6.55
N PHE A 455 17.99 -0.44 6.58
CA PHE A 455 18.84 -0.56 5.40
C PHE A 455 18.73 -1.91 4.67
N SER A 456 18.42 -3.00 5.39
CA SER A 456 18.45 -4.37 4.86
C SER A 456 17.57 -4.61 3.63
N VAL A 457 16.57 -3.76 3.40
CA VAL A 457 15.62 -3.89 2.29
C VAL A 457 16.09 -3.22 1.00
N THR A 458 17.04 -2.28 1.09
CA THR A 458 17.51 -1.45 -0.03
C THR A 458 18.12 -2.24 -1.20
N PRO A 459 18.76 -3.41 -1.03
CA PRO A 459 19.22 -4.19 -2.18
C PRO A 459 18.06 -4.71 -3.05
N ARG A 460 16.85 -4.81 -2.51
CA ARG A 460 15.66 -5.33 -3.20
C ARG A 460 14.83 -4.24 -3.90
N THR A 461 15.09 -2.97 -3.63
CA THR A 461 14.35 -1.86 -4.24
C THR A 461 14.97 -1.44 -5.57
N GLY A 462 16.29 -1.62 -5.71
CA GLY A 462 17.05 -1.10 -6.84
C GLY A 462 17.03 0.43 -6.88
N GLY A 463 16.96 1.10 -5.72
CA GLY A 463 16.82 2.55 -5.65
C GLY A 463 17.93 3.32 -6.35
N ASP A 464 17.57 4.56 -6.70
CA ASP A 464 18.39 5.52 -7.42
C ASP A 464 19.13 6.47 -6.46
N LEU A 465 18.60 6.64 -5.25
CA LEU A 465 19.09 7.53 -4.19
C LEU A 465 18.81 6.93 -2.81
N LEU A 466 19.70 7.16 -1.85
CA LEU A 466 19.47 6.86 -0.44
C LEU A 466 19.21 8.14 0.34
N LEU A 467 18.08 8.19 1.04
CA LEU A 467 17.68 9.25 1.95
C LEU A 467 17.86 8.76 3.39
N VAL A 468 18.70 9.45 4.15
CA VAL A 468 18.86 9.25 5.58
C VAL A 468 17.89 10.16 6.30
N LYS A 469 16.91 9.57 6.98
CA LYS A 469 16.03 10.27 7.89
C LYS A 469 16.60 10.13 9.31
N SER A 470 17.34 11.09 9.83
CA SER A 470 17.64 12.44 9.30
C SER A 470 19.06 12.85 9.73
N PHE A 471 19.60 13.94 9.19
CA PHE A 471 20.80 14.54 9.77
C PHE A 471 20.50 15.02 11.20
N ASN A 472 19.49 15.87 11.38
CA ASN A 472 19.25 16.57 12.64
C ASN A 472 17.78 16.77 13.01
N GLU A 473 16.84 15.90 12.61
CA GLU A 473 15.46 15.98 13.14
C GLU A 473 15.39 15.39 14.56
N TRP A 474 15.70 16.25 15.53
CA TRP A 474 15.82 15.95 16.95
C TRP A 474 14.47 15.69 17.64
N ILE A 475 13.39 16.32 17.17
CA ILE A 475 12.04 16.15 17.76
C ILE A 475 11.49 14.76 17.48
N GLU A 476 11.80 14.19 16.31
CA GLU A 476 11.43 12.81 15.98
C GLU A 476 12.49 11.79 16.43
N GLY A 477 13.59 12.22 17.05
CA GLY A 477 14.64 11.32 17.50
C GLY A 477 15.36 10.57 16.36
N THR A 478 15.31 11.09 15.13
CA THR A 478 15.88 10.43 13.93
C THR A 478 17.26 10.95 13.53
N ALA A 479 17.81 11.94 14.26
CA ALA A 479 19.09 12.58 13.95
C ALA A 479 20.29 11.61 13.96
N ILE A 480 21.15 11.70 12.94
CA ILE A 480 22.50 11.10 12.93
C ILE A 480 23.59 12.07 13.41
N GLU A 481 23.26 13.36 13.55
CA GLU A 481 24.13 14.38 14.15
C GLU A 481 24.60 13.90 15.54
N PRO A 482 25.90 14.09 15.89
CA PRO A 482 26.42 13.60 17.16
C PRO A 482 25.67 14.15 18.36
N GLY A 483 24.95 13.27 19.05
CA GLY A 483 24.28 13.56 20.32
C GLY A 483 25.12 13.13 21.53
N ARG A 484 24.69 13.50 22.74
CA ARG A 484 25.38 13.12 23.98
C ARG A 484 25.35 11.62 24.24
N THR A 485 24.31 10.93 23.76
CA THR A 485 24.12 9.50 24.06
C THR A 485 24.98 8.61 23.15
N TYR A 486 25.06 8.94 21.86
CA TYR A 486 25.66 8.05 20.85
C TYR A 486 26.93 8.61 20.19
N GLY A 487 27.28 9.88 20.44
CA GLY A 487 28.45 10.51 19.84
C GLY A 487 28.48 10.35 18.32
N ASP A 488 29.65 9.97 17.78
CA ASP A 488 29.85 9.83 16.34
C ASP A 488 29.32 8.51 15.74
N LEU A 489 28.72 7.61 16.53
CA LEU A 489 28.31 6.27 16.08
C LEU A 489 27.49 6.35 14.78
N TYR A 490 26.45 7.20 14.73
CA TYR A 490 25.55 7.25 13.60
C TYR A 490 26.14 7.89 12.35
N LEU A 491 27.09 8.83 12.48
CA LEU A 491 27.85 9.33 11.33
C LEU A 491 28.67 8.19 10.69
N ASN A 492 29.35 7.40 11.53
CA ASN A 492 30.17 6.28 11.06
C ASN A 492 29.30 5.20 10.40
N LEU A 493 28.15 4.87 11.02
CA LEU A 493 27.20 3.92 10.43
C LEU A 493 26.63 4.43 9.11
N THR A 494 26.33 5.72 8.98
CA THR A 494 25.86 6.29 7.72
C THR A 494 26.91 6.13 6.61
N CYS A 495 28.20 6.37 6.91
CA CYS A 495 29.24 6.15 5.91
C CYS A 495 29.39 4.66 5.52
N GLU A 496 29.33 3.75 6.49
CA GLU A 496 29.37 2.30 6.26
C GLU A 496 28.21 1.85 5.35
N LEU A 497 26.97 2.16 5.73
CA LEU A 497 25.77 1.79 4.99
C LEU A 497 25.72 2.46 3.61
N GLY A 498 26.16 3.72 3.54
CA GLY A 498 26.28 4.46 2.29
C GLY A 498 27.27 3.82 1.32
N THR A 499 28.41 3.39 1.81
CA THR A 499 29.41 2.66 1.02
C THR A 499 28.83 1.34 0.50
N ALA A 500 28.12 0.59 1.35
CA ALA A 500 27.42 -0.63 0.94
C ALA A 500 26.33 -0.36 -0.12
N TYR A 501 25.59 0.75 0.00
CA TYR A 501 24.56 1.16 -0.96
C TYR A 501 25.14 1.41 -2.36
N ARG A 502 26.28 2.09 -2.41
CA ARG A 502 27.04 2.34 -3.64
C ARG A 502 27.60 1.03 -4.20
N ALA A 503 28.14 0.15 -3.37
CA ALA A 503 28.70 -1.14 -3.80
C ALA A 503 27.64 -2.07 -4.44
N ASN A 504 26.41 -2.07 -3.94
CA ASN A 504 25.28 -2.85 -4.48
C ASN A 504 24.87 -2.45 -5.92
N SER A 505 25.53 -1.47 -6.54
CA SER A 505 25.34 -1.10 -7.94
C SER A 505 26.23 -1.88 -8.94
N SER A 506 27.20 -2.65 -8.42
CA SER A 506 28.26 -3.32 -9.21
C SER A 506 28.07 -4.83 -9.43
N ALA A 507 27.03 -5.44 -8.88
CA ALA A 507 26.70 -6.83 -9.20
C ALA A 507 26.02 -6.89 -10.57
N PRO A 508 26.63 -7.53 -11.60
CA PRO A 508 25.91 -7.86 -12.80
C PRO A 508 24.82 -8.85 -12.38
N THR A 509 23.56 -8.50 -12.63
CA THR A 509 22.52 -9.52 -12.65
C THR A 509 22.88 -10.50 -13.74
N SER A 510 23.52 -11.60 -13.35
CA SER A 510 23.75 -12.75 -14.21
C SER A 510 22.39 -13.24 -14.68
N ARG A 511 21.95 -12.75 -15.84
CA ARG A 511 21.08 -13.52 -16.70
C ARG A 511 21.88 -14.75 -17.09
N ASN A 512 21.30 -15.93 -16.84
CA ASN A 512 21.53 -17.13 -17.64
C ASN A 512 20.61 -18.26 -17.16
N PRO A 513 20.24 -19.21 -18.04
CA PRO A 513 19.93 -19.10 -19.47
C PRO A 513 18.42 -19.08 -19.72
#